data_AF-A0A1H4PE43-F1
#
_entry.id   AF-A0A1H4PE43-F1
#
_cell.length_a   1.000
_cell.length_b   1.000
_cell.length_c   1.000
_cell.angle_alpha   90.00
_cell.angle_beta   90.00
_cell.angle_gamma   90.00
#
_symmetry.space_group_name_H-M   'P 1'
#
loop_
_entity.id
_entity.type
_entity.pdbx_description
1 polymer ?
#
loop_
_entity_poly.entity_id
_entity_poly.type
_entity_poly.pdbx_seq_one_letter_code
_entity_poly.pdbx_strand_id
1 'polypeptide(L)'
;MKASFLYTMKSFLFLALVLVVTISNAQDVKWITWDEAAQLTATEENPKKVFIDVYTDWCGWCKKMDKDTFQNPEVAAYMQENYYMVKFDGEGKEPIEYKGKTYKFVPSGRKGYHEFAAALMQGRLSYPTTIFLDEELNMLSPVPGYQKPEPFMEIARYFGDDIYKEKDWKAYAGQAGK
;
A
#
# COMPACT_ATOMS: atom_id res chain seq x y z
N MET A 1 9.15 -66.30 -37.64
CA MET A 1 9.91 -66.73 -36.44
C MET A 1 10.04 -65.49 -35.56
N LYS A 2 9.51 -65.56 -34.33
CA LYS A 2 9.50 -64.47 -33.32
C LYS A 2 10.85 -64.34 -32.63
N ALA A 3 10.97 -63.24 -31.86
CA ALA A 3 11.82 -63.04 -30.68
C ALA A 3 13.18 -62.37 -30.96
N SER A 4 13.70 -61.42 -30.20
CA SER A 4 13.21 -60.42 -29.21
C SER A 4 14.48 -59.77 -28.62
N PHE A 5 14.30 -58.73 -27.79
CA PHE A 5 15.22 -58.29 -26.72
C PHE A 5 16.34 -57.32 -27.18
N LEU A 6 16.64 -56.16 -26.58
CA LEU A 6 16.05 -55.24 -25.58
C LEU A 6 17.15 -54.17 -25.31
N TYR A 7 16.79 -53.01 -24.73
CA TYR A 7 17.70 -52.03 -24.06
C TYR A 7 18.62 -51.22 -25.02
N THR A 8 18.82 -49.89 -24.98
CA THR A 8 18.62 -48.87 -23.95
C THR A 8 18.90 -47.47 -24.55
N MET A 9 18.32 -46.42 -23.95
CA MET A 9 19.01 -45.18 -23.56
C MET A 9 18.88 -43.90 -24.43
N LYS A 10 18.16 -42.94 -23.81
CA LYS A 10 18.36 -41.47 -23.76
C LYS A 10 18.02 -40.67 -25.03
N SER A 11 16.82 -40.12 -25.10
CA SER A 11 16.50 -38.83 -24.46
C SER A 11 17.42 -37.71 -24.98
N PHE A 12 17.19 -37.31 -26.23
CA PHE A 12 17.73 -36.07 -26.81
C PHE A 12 16.62 -35.08 -27.20
N LEU A 13 15.43 -35.28 -26.62
CA LEU A 13 14.42 -34.23 -26.48
C LEU A 13 14.25 -33.99 -24.98
N PHE A 14 14.00 -32.73 -24.60
CA PHE A 14 13.89 -32.23 -23.23
C PHE A 14 15.23 -32.08 -22.50
N LEU A 15 15.79 -30.87 -22.53
CA LEU A 15 15.48 -29.87 -21.50
C LEU A 15 16.46 -28.70 -21.70
N ALA A 16 16.12 -27.78 -22.62
CA ALA A 16 16.63 -26.42 -22.51
C ALA A 16 15.98 -25.83 -21.24
N LEU A 17 16.59 -26.12 -20.10
CA LEU A 17 16.28 -25.49 -18.83
C LEU A 17 16.76 -24.04 -18.94
N VAL A 18 15.95 -23.22 -19.59
CA VAL A 18 16.07 -21.76 -19.52
C VAL A 18 15.69 -21.41 -18.09
N LEU A 19 16.71 -21.36 -17.22
CA LEU A 19 16.58 -20.75 -15.90
C LEU A 19 16.31 -19.26 -16.16
N VAL A 20 15.03 -18.89 -16.24
CA VAL A 20 14.63 -17.49 -16.12
C VAL A 20 14.83 -17.13 -14.65
N VAL A 21 16.06 -16.70 -14.33
CA VAL A 21 16.33 -16.08 -13.04
C VAL A 21 15.63 -14.74 -13.07
N THR A 22 14.43 -14.67 -12.50
CA THR A 22 13.78 -13.39 -12.25
C THR A 22 14.59 -12.69 -11.17
N ILE A 23 15.42 -11.73 -11.58
CA ILE A 23 16.11 -10.83 -10.66
C ILE A 23 15.02 -9.94 -10.06
N SER A 24 14.52 -10.29 -8.88
CA SER A 24 13.67 -9.41 -8.08
C SER A 24 14.54 -8.22 -7.65
N ASN A 25 14.49 -7.16 -8.44
CA ASN A 25 14.96 -5.85 -7.98
C ASN A 25 14.01 -5.45 -6.87
N ALA A 26 14.54 -5.26 -5.65
CA ALA A 26 13.80 -4.57 -4.60
C ALA A 26 13.53 -3.16 -5.14
N GLN A 27 12.35 -2.93 -5.71
CA GLN A 27 11.95 -1.62 -6.17
C GLN A 27 11.50 -0.81 -4.96
N ASP A 28 12.08 0.37 -4.81
CA ASP A 28 11.56 1.37 -3.89
C ASP A 28 10.10 1.67 -4.26
N VAL A 29 9.28 1.88 -3.23
CA VAL A 29 7.90 2.36 -3.39
C VAL A 29 7.90 3.66 -4.20
N LYS A 30 7.08 3.70 -5.26
CA LYS A 30 6.79 4.94 -5.99
C LYS A 30 5.73 5.74 -5.23
N TRP A 31 6.17 6.74 -4.48
CA TRP A 31 5.29 7.74 -3.88
C TRP A 31 4.81 8.75 -4.93
N ILE A 32 3.52 9.05 -4.91
CA ILE A 32 2.87 10.00 -5.81
C ILE A 32 2.08 11.06 -5.03
N THR A 33 1.66 12.12 -5.70
CA THR A 33 0.79 13.14 -5.10
C THR A 33 -0.65 12.63 -5.04
N TRP A 34 -1.47 13.31 -4.23
CA TRP A 34 -2.91 13.06 -4.22
C TRP A 34 -3.53 13.27 -5.61
N ASP A 35 -3.17 14.36 -6.30
CA ASP A 35 -3.72 14.67 -7.62
C ASP A 35 -3.36 13.60 -8.66
N GLU A 36 -2.13 13.06 -8.61
CA GLU A 36 -1.73 11.94 -9.48
C GLU A 36 -2.56 10.69 -9.15
N ALA A 37 -2.74 10.35 -7.87
CA ALA A 37 -3.57 9.19 -7.48
C ALA A 37 -5.04 9.35 -7.91
N ALA A 38 -5.62 10.54 -7.73
CA ALA A 38 -6.99 10.84 -8.15
C ALA A 38 -7.13 10.77 -9.67
N GLN A 39 -6.13 11.26 -10.41
CA GLN A 39 -6.11 11.16 -11.88
C GLN A 39 -6.01 9.71 -12.33
N LEU A 40 -5.10 8.91 -11.77
CA LEU A 40 -4.98 7.48 -12.10
C LEU A 40 -6.28 6.74 -11.80
N THR A 41 -6.88 7.00 -10.65
CA THR A 41 -8.19 6.41 -10.27
C THR A 41 -9.30 6.74 -11.27
N ALA A 42 -9.30 7.95 -11.82
CA ALA A 42 -10.31 8.39 -12.79
C ALA A 42 -10.05 7.92 -14.24
N THR A 43 -8.82 7.49 -14.56
CA THR A 43 -8.40 7.23 -15.95
C THR A 43 -8.01 5.79 -16.24
N GLU A 44 -7.61 5.01 -15.24
CA GLU A 44 -7.33 3.59 -15.42
C GLU A 44 -8.61 2.76 -15.48
N GLU A 45 -8.63 1.72 -16.32
CA GLU A 45 -9.78 0.82 -16.47
C GLU A 45 -10.04 0.00 -15.20
N ASN A 46 -8.96 -0.39 -14.50
CA ASN A 46 -9.00 -1.16 -13.26
C ASN A 46 -8.11 -0.46 -12.23
N PRO A 47 -8.59 0.64 -11.63
CA PRO A 47 -7.76 1.42 -10.73
C PRO A 47 -7.43 0.65 -9.46
N LYS A 48 -6.24 0.89 -8.92
CA LYS A 48 -5.83 0.35 -7.63
C LYS A 48 -6.53 1.10 -6.50
N LYS A 49 -6.59 0.47 -5.33
CA LYS A 49 -6.93 1.14 -4.06
C LYS A 49 -5.89 2.25 -3.78
N VAL A 50 -6.26 3.25 -2.98
CA VAL A 50 -5.34 4.33 -2.59
C VAL A 50 -4.88 4.13 -1.15
N PHE A 51 -3.57 4.16 -0.96
CA PHE A 51 -2.93 4.23 0.35
C PHE A 51 -2.35 5.62 0.56
N ILE A 52 -2.63 6.26 1.69
CA ILE A 52 -2.10 7.59 2.02
C ILE A 52 -1.30 7.50 3.32
N ASP A 53 0.00 7.82 3.26
CA ASP A 53 0.81 8.09 4.43
C ASP A 53 0.72 9.58 4.78
N VAL A 54 -0.03 9.90 5.84
CA VAL A 54 -0.14 11.27 6.34
C VAL A 54 0.96 11.53 7.36
N TYR A 55 1.87 12.44 7.01
CA TYR A 55 3.07 12.77 7.79
C TYR A 55 3.15 14.27 8.09
N THR A 56 4.17 14.65 8.88
CA THR A 56 4.67 16.03 8.97
C THR A 56 6.19 16.02 9.01
N ASP A 57 6.84 17.10 8.57
CA ASP A 57 8.31 17.19 8.48
C ASP A 57 9.05 16.95 9.81
N TRP A 58 8.40 17.31 10.92
CA TRP A 58 8.95 17.21 12.27
C TRP A 58 8.64 15.85 12.94
N CYS A 59 7.80 15.02 12.32
CA CYS A 59 7.39 13.73 12.89
C CYS A 59 8.51 12.68 12.79
N GLY A 60 9.18 12.42 13.91
CA GLY A 60 10.23 11.38 13.99
C GLY A 60 9.71 9.96 13.74
N TRP A 61 8.50 9.63 14.21
CA TRP A 61 7.89 8.32 14.01
C TRP A 61 7.49 8.06 12.56
N CYS A 62 7.14 9.11 11.80
CA CYS A 62 6.86 9.02 10.37
C CYS A 62 8.13 8.60 9.61
N LYS A 63 9.25 9.28 9.88
CA LYS A 63 10.56 8.93 9.29
C LYS A 63 11.02 7.52 9.67
N LYS A 64 10.70 7.07 10.89
CA LYS A 64 10.97 5.71 11.32
C LYS A 64 10.09 4.68 10.58
N MET A 65 8.81 4.98 10.38
CA MET A 65 7.90 4.12 9.61
C MET A 65 8.32 3.99 8.14
N ASP A 66 8.75 5.09 7.52
CA ASP A 66 9.32 5.09 6.17
C ASP A 66 10.47 4.09 6.04
N LYS A 67 11.44 4.18 6.95
CA LYS A 67 12.64 3.35 6.93
C LYS A 67 12.40 1.90 7.32
N ASP A 68 11.62 1.67 8.37
CA ASP A 68 11.47 0.32 8.91
C ASP A 68 10.44 -0.48 8.11
N THR A 69 9.33 0.17 7.71
CA THR A 69 8.12 -0.50 7.22
C THR A 69 7.95 -0.35 5.73
N PHE A 70 7.93 0.87 5.19
CA PHE A 70 7.67 1.05 3.75
C PHE A 70 8.88 0.69 2.87
N GLN A 71 10.09 0.65 3.43
CA GLN A 71 11.29 0.13 2.77
C GLN A 71 11.53 -1.36 3.02
N ASN A 72 10.68 -2.03 3.82
CA ASN A 72 10.76 -3.49 3.92
C ASN A 72 10.41 -4.11 2.55
N PRO A 73 11.24 -5.00 1.97
CA PRO A 73 11.03 -5.47 0.59
C PRO A 73 9.68 -6.17 0.35
N GLU A 74 9.17 -6.92 1.33
CA GLU A 74 7.88 -7.61 1.19
C GLU A 74 6.73 -6.59 1.20
N VAL A 75 6.78 -5.64 2.14
CA VAL A 75 5.81 -4.54 2.24
C VAL A 75 5.83 -3.69 0.97
N ALA A 76 7.02 -3.26 0.52
CA ALA A 76 7.17 -2.43 -0.66
C ALA A 76 6.59 -3.11 -1.90
N ALA A 77 6.90 -4.39 -2.11
CA ALA A 77 6.39 -5.15 -3.24
C ALA A 77 4.85 -5.25 -3.21
N TYR A 78 4.28 -5.67 -2.08
CA TYR A 78 2.84 -5.79 -1.93
C TYR A 78 2.13 -4.45 -2.12
N MET A 79 2.64 -3.39 -1.49
CA MET A 79 2.01 -2.08 -1.55
C MET A 79 2.08 -1.47 -2.95
N GLN A 80 3.22 -1.59 -3.64
CA GLN A 80 3.40 -1.11 -5.01
C GLN A 80 2.48 -1.85 -6.01
N GLU A 81 2.26 -3.15 -5.78
CA GLU A 81 1.38 -3.97 -6.61
C GLU A 81 -0.08 -3.58 -6.42
N ASN A 82 -0.54 -3.41 -5.17
CA ASN A 82 -1.97 -3.34 -4.82
C ASN A 82 -2.50 -1.90 -4.60
N TYR A 83 -1.63 -0.90 -4.45
CA TYR A 83 -2.04 0.46 -4.12
C TYR A 83 -1.38 1.54 -4.97
N TYR A 84 -2.09 2.65 -5.16
CA TYR A 84 -1.48 3.95 -5.42
C TYR A 84 -1.00 4.54 -4.09
N MET A 85 0.31 4.74 -3.96
CA MET A 85 0.93 5.17 -2.70
C MET A 85 1.12 6.67 -2.65
N VAL A 86 0.30 7.34 -1.85
CA VAL A 86 0.30 8.80 -1.69
C VAL A 86 1.08 9.18 -0.44
N LYS A 87 1.98 10.15 -0.58
CA LYS A 87 2.63 10.80 0.56
C LYS A 87 1.98 12.17 0.77
N PHE A 88 1.40 12.41 1.94
CA PHE A 88 0.62 13.63 2.19
C PHE A 88 1.12 14.35 3.44
N ASP A 89 1.58 15.59 3.28
CA ASP A 89 1.94 16.45 4.40
C ASP A 89 0.68 17.02 5.05
N GLY A 90 0.39 16.59 6.28
CA GLY A 90 -0.74 17.05 7.08
C GLY A 90 -0.68 18.54 7.46
N GLU A 91 0.44 19.20 7.25
CA GLU A 91 0.64 20.66 7.41
C GLU A 91 0.92 21.37 6.08
N GLY A 92 0.79 20.65 4.95
CA GLY A 92 0.98 21.18 3.60
C GLY A 92 0.03 22.35 3.30
N LYS A 93 0.42 23.21 2.36
CA LYS A 93 -0.34 24.43 2.02
C LYS A 93 -1.14 24.32 0.73
N GLU A 94 -0.80 23.36 -0.12
CA GLU A 94 -1.43 23.18 -1.42
C GLU A 94 -2.87 22.70 -1.24
N PRO A 95 -3.85 23.34 -1.90
CA PRO A 95 -5.24 22.92 -1.82
C PRO A 95 -5.43 21.54 -2.45
N ILE A 96 -6.37 20.76 -1.90
CA ILE A 96 -6.70 19.42 -2.37
C ILE A 96 -8.18 19.35 -2.77
N GLU A 97 -8.46 18.82 -3.95
CA GLU A 97 -9.82 18.48 -4.37
C GLU A 97 -10.15 17.03 -4.03
N TYR A 98 -11.22 16.82 -3.27
CA TYR A 98 -11.73 15.49 -2.96
C TYR A 98 -13.26 15.50 -2.92
N LYS A 99 -13.90 14.64 -3.72
CA LYS A 99 -15.36 14.47 -3.81
C LYS A 99 -16.13 15.79 -3.98
N GLY A 100 -15.64 16.66 -4.87
CA GLY A 100 -16.29 17.95 -5.19
C GLY A 100 -16.13 19.02 -4.12
N LYS A 101 -15.23 18.82 -3.15
CA LYS A 101 -14.87 19.82 -2.14
C LYS A 101 -13.38 20.13 -2.22
N THR A 102 -13.06 21.43 -2.22
CA THR A 102 -11.71 21.94 -1.97
C THR A 102 -11.42 21.94 -0.47
N TYR A 103 -10.31 21.30 -0.09
CA TYR A 103 -9.74 21.30 1.25
C TYR A 103 -8.50 22.20 1.25
N LYS A 104 -8.35 23.02 2.29
CA LYS A 104 -7.28 24.03 2.36
C LYS A 104 -6.47 23.92 3.64
N PHE A 105 -5.36 24.65 3.69
CA PHE A 105 -4.63 24.87 4.92
C PHE A 105 -5.38 25.78 5.90
N VAL A 106 -5.35 25.41 7.19
CA VAL A 106 -5.91 26.17 8.30
C VAL A 106 -4.79 26.62 9.23
N PRO A 107 -4.56 27.93 9.37
CA PRO A 107 -3.67 28.45 10.41
C PRO A 107 -4.20 28.07 11.79
N SER A 108 -3.39 27.36 12.59
CA SER A 108 -3.74 26.95 13.95
C SER A 108 -2.48 26.71 14.77
N GLY A 109 -2.39 27.34 15.95
CA GLY A 109 -1.17 27.32 16.75
C GLY A 109 0.05 27.79 15.95
N ARG A 110 1.18 27.08 16.11
CA ARG A 110 2.44 27.43 15.43
C ARG A 110 2.59 26.90 14.00
N LYS A 111 1.83 25.87 13.64
CA LYS A 111 2.06 25.07 12.42
C LYS A 111 0.85 25.01 11.49
N GLY A 112 -0.37 25.07 12.04
CA GLY A 112 -1.60 24.84 11.30
C GLY A 112 -1.82 23.36 11.01
N TYR A 113 -2.80 23.08 10.15
CA TYR A 113 -3.07 21.76 9.63
C TYR A 113 -3.80 21.89 8.29
N HIS A 114 -3.79 20.83 7.48
CA HIS A 114 -4.54 20.76 6.24
C HIS A 114 -5.93 20.13 6.50
N GLU A 115 -7.01 20.76 6.01
CA GLU A 115 -8.37 20.24 6.19
C GLU A 115 -8.55 18.83 5.63
N PHE A 116 -7.80 18.49 4.57
CA PHE A 116 -7.83 17.14 3.99
C PHE A 116 -7.32 16.10 4.98
N ALA A 117 -6.17 16.35 5.63
CA ALA A 117 -5.68 15.46 6.69
C ALA A 117 -6.70 15.35 7.83
N ALA A 118 -7.28 16.47 8.26
CA ALA A 118 -8.31 16.44 9.30
C ALA A 118 -9.54 15.61 8.89
N ALA A 119 -9.96 15.66 7.63
CA ALA A 119 -11.07 14.87 7.12
C ALA A 119 -10.74 13.38 7.06
N LEU A 120 -9.59 13.02 6.48
CA LEU A 120 -9.13 11.62 6.39
C LEU A 120 -8.96 10.99 7.77
N MET A 121 -8.43 11.75 8.72
CA MET A 121 -8.13 11.30 10.08
C MET A 121 -9.30 11.52 11.05
N GLN A 122 -10.49 11.86 10.53
CA GLN A 122 -11.73 12.01 11.31
C GLN A 122 -11.57 12.99 12.50
N GLY A 123 -10.85 14.09 12.27
CA GLY A 123 -10.56 15.14 13.25
C GLY A 123 -9.46 14.80 14.26
N ARG A 124 -8.89 13.60 14.24
CA ARG A 124 -7.85 13.15 15.17
C ARG A 124 -6.47 13.27 14.56
N LEU A 125 -5.94 14.49 14.50
CA LEU A 125 -4.62 14.79 13.95
C LEU A 125 -3.48 14.20 14.80
N SER A 126 -3.10 12.96 14.51
CA SER A 126 -1.98 12.21 15.11
C SER A 126 -1.09 11.63 14.01
N TYR A 127 0.23 11.82 14.10
CA TYR A 127 1.16 11.42 13.05
C TYR A 127 2.16 10.36 13.54
N PRO A 128 2.51 9.35 12.72
CA PRO A 128 1.93 9.06 11.41
C PRO A 128 0.48 8.55 11.55
N THR A 129 -0.32 8.73 10.50
CA THR A 129 -1.56 7.99 10.31
C THR A 129 -1.64 7.56 8.86
N THR A 130 -1.94 6.30 8.63
CA THR A 130 -2.13 5.76 7.29
C THR A 130 -3.62 5.69 6.96
N ILE A 131 -3.98 5.91 5.71
CA ILE A 131 -5.38 5.91 5.25
C ILE A 131 -5.50 4.93 4.09
N PHE A 132 -6.53 4.09 4.14
CA PHE A 132 -6.90 3.19 3.07
C PHE A 132 -8.20 3.67 2.44
N LEU A 133 -8.19 3.84 1.12
CA LEU A 133 -9.37 4.10 0.30
C LEU A 133 -9.58 2.96 -0.69
N ASP A 134 -10.84 2.71 -1.07
CA ASP A 134 -11.15 1.81 -2.16
C ASP A 134 -10.86 2.44 -3.54
N GLU A 135 -11.14 1.67 -4.58
CA GLU A 135 -10.97 2.01 -6.00
C GLU A 135 -11.86 3.20 -6.45
N GLU A 136 -12.85 3.59 -5.64
CA GLU A 136 -13.75 4.73 -5.88
C GLU A 136 -13.41 5.94 -4.97
N LEU A 137 -12.25 5.88 -4.30
CA LEU A 137 -11.80 6.86 -3.31
C LEU A 137 -12.75 6.97 -2.09
N ASN A 138 -13.52 5.94 -1.78
CA ASN A 138 -14.28 5.86 -0.53
C ASN A 138 -13.35 5.48 0.63
N MET A 139 -13.60 6.07 1.80
CA MET A 139 -12.84 5.77 3.01
C MET A 139 -13.09 4.33 3.47
N LEU A 140 -12.03 3.53 3.55
CA LEU A 140 -12.06 2.23 4.23
C LEU A 140 -11.73 2.42 5.72
N SER A 141 -10.53 2.90 6.04
CA SER A 141 -10.15 3.17 7.42
C SER A 141 -8.93 4.10 7.54
N PRO A 142 -8.92 5.00 8.54
CA PRO A 142 -7.67 5.52 9.09
C PRO A 142 -7.05 4.51 10.06
N VAL A 143 -5.73 4.42 10.07
CA VAL A 143 -4.93 3.56 10.95
C VAL A 143 -3.83 4.42 11.58
N PRO A 144 -4.04 4.89 12.83
CA PRO A 144 -3.11 5.80 13.48
C PRO A 144 -1.88 5.08 14.05
N GLY A 145 -0.77 5.81 14.09
CA GLY A 145 0.45 5.42 14.76
C GLY A 145 1.40 4.59 13.90
N TYR A 146 2.63 4.48 14.41
CA TYR A 146 3.68 3.67 13.79
C TYR A 146 3.30 2.19 13.80
N GLN A 147 3.47 1.54 12.65
CA GLN A 147 3.34 0.09 12.50
C GLN A 147 4.69 -0.50 12.10
N LYS A 148 5.06 -1.63 12.71
CA LYS A 148 6.18 -2.47 12.24
C LYS A 148 5.79 -3.21 10.94
N PRO A 149 6.75 -3.75 10.18
CA PRO A 149 6.49 -4.44 8.91
C PRO A 149 5.38 -5.48 8.94
N GLU A 150 5.45 -6.43 9.88
CA GLU A 150 4.53 -7.56 9.95
C GLU A 150 3.10 -7.14 10.31
N PRO A 151 2.84 -6.39 11.41
CA PRO A 151 1.51 -5.84 11.68
C PRO A 151 0.97 -4.95 10.55
N PHE A 152 1.85 -4.16 9.91
CA PHE A 152 1.44 -3.32 8.78
C PHE A 152 0.99 -4.17 7.58
N MET A 153 1.72 -5.24 7.27
CA MET A 153 1.38 -6.15 6.18
C MET A 153 0.03 -6.81 6.40
N GLU A 154 -0.31 -7.22 7.62
CA GLU A 154 -1.64 -7.77 7.94
C GLU A 154 -2.75 -6.75 7.65
N ILE A 155 -2.56 -5.50 8.07
CA ILE A 155 -3.52 -4.41 7.81
C ILE A 155 -3.63 -4.15 6.31
N ALA A 156 -2.50 -4.07 5.61
CA ALA A 156 -2.45 -3.84 4.18
C ALA A 156 -3.17 -4.95 3.40
N ARG A 157 -3.00 -6.21 3.78
CA ARG A 157 -3.71 -7.36 3.18
C ARG A 157 -5.19 -7.37 3.51
N TYR A 158 -5.55 -7.01 4.73
CA TYR A 158 -6.95 -6.95 5.15
C TYR A 158 -7.79 -6.04 4.25
N PHE A 159 -7.23 -4.89 3.84
CA PHE A 159 -7.89 -3.98 2.90
C PHE A 159 -7.61 -4.33 1.43
N GLY A 160 -6.39 -4.71 1.10
CA GLY A 160 -5.94 -4.89 -0.28
C GLY A 160 -6.57 -6.12 -0.92
N ASP A 161 -6.62 -7.21 -0.16
CA ASP A 161 -7.19 -8.50 -0.56
C ASP A 161 -8.70 -8.58 -0.28
N ASP A 162 -9.37 -7.45 -0.02
CA ASP A 162 -10.82 -7.34 0.21
C ASP A 162 -11.38 -8.16 1.39
N ILE A 163 -10.52 -8.62 2.30
CA ILE A 163 -10.91 -9.46 3.46
C ILE A 163 -11.96 -8.75 4.32
N TYR A 164 -11.89 -7.41 4.42
CA TYR A 164 -12.84 -6.57 5.14
C TYR A 164 -14.30 -6.69 4.64
N LYS A 165 -14.53 -7.18 3.41
CA LYS A 165 -15.86 -7.39 2.86
C LYS A 165 -16.55 -8.61 3.48
N GLU A 166 -15.78 -9.57 4.00
CA GLU A 166 -16.28 -10.85 4.50
C GLU A 166 -16.14 -10.99 6.02
N LYS A 167 -15.07 -10.43 6.60
CA LYS A 167 -14.72 -10.60 8.01
C LYS A 167 -14.36 -9.27 8.63
N ASP A 168 -14.76 -9.06 9.88
CA ASP A 168 -14.27 -7.93 10.65
C ASP A 168 -12.80 -8.11 11.05
N TRP A 169 -12.16 -6.99 11.44
CA TRP A 169 -10.75 -6.98 11.83
C TRP A 169 -10.44 -7.92 12.99
N LYS A 170 -11.35 -8.04 13.97
CA LYS A 170 -11.13 -8.89 15.15
C LYS A 170 -11.07 -10.36 14.77
N ALA A 171 -11.95 -10.80 13.86
CA ALA A 171 -11.97 -12.15 13.33
C ALA A 171 -10.73 -12.45 12.48
N TYR A 172 -10.22 -11.47 11.74
CA TYR A 172 -9.02 -11.61 10.91
C TYR A 172 -7.72 -11.61 11.73
N ALA A 173 -7.47 -10.55 12.51
CA ALA A 173 -6.24 -10.39 13.30
C ALA A 173 -6.09 -11.47 14.39
N GLY A 174 -7.20 -12.02 14.89
CA GLY A 174 -7.18 -13.12 15.86
C GLY A 174 -6.67 -14.46 15.29
N GLN A 175 -6.54 -14.60 13.97
CA GLN A 175 -6.04 -15.80 13.29
C GLN A 175 -4.56 -15.68 12.90
N ALA A 176 -4.06 -14.48 12.63
CA ALA A 176 -2.68 -14.23 12.23
C ALA A 176 -1.67 -14.37 13.40
N GLY A 177 -2.14 -14.21 14.64
CA GLY A 177 -1.32 -14.33 15.86
C GLY A 177 -1.18 -15.73 16.46
N LYS A 178 -1.30 -16.81 15.66
CA LYS A 178 -1.09 -18.21 16.10
C LYS A 178 -0.03 -18.92 15.29
#